data_AF-A0AB38U961-F1
#
_entry.id   AF-A0AB38U961-F1
#
_cell.length_a   1.000
_cell.length_b   1.000
_cell.length_c   1.000
_cell.angle_alpha   90.00
_cell.angle_beta   90.00
_cell.angle_gamma   90.00
#
_symmetry.space_group_name_H-M   'P 1'
#
loop_
_entity.id
_entity.type
_entity.pdbx_description
1 polymer ?
#
loop_
_entity_poly.entity_id
_entity_poly.type
_entity_poly.pdbx_seq_one_letter_code
_entity_poly.pdbx_strand_id
1 'polypeptide(L)' 'MDNQEGIKKVREALSNGKCLSVDFYKDGSGASFHFIDPHGDHGLPCDILMSFSIEEAIQCISGFRFGQHKFKTCF' A
#
# COMPACT_ATOMS: atom_id res chain seq x y z
N MET A 1 -13.22 2.10 11.89
CA MET A 1 -12.85 1.33 10.69
C MET A 1 -11.66 0.49 11.08
N ASP A 2 -11.73 -0.82 10.90
CA ASP A 2 -10.67 -1.72 11.29
C ASP A 2 -9.45 -1.49 10.39
N ASN A 3 -8.41 -0.84 10.92
CA ASN A 3 -7.18 -0.52 10.18
C ASN A 3 -6.52 -1.77 9.55
N GLN A 4 -6.86 -2.96 10.04
CA GLN A 4 -6.43 -4.25 9.46
C GLN A 4 -6.92 -4.48 8.03
N GLU A 5 -8.12 -4.05 7.65
CA GLU A 5 -8.60 -4.17 6.26
C GLU A 5 -7.86 -3.22 5.34
N GLY A 6 -7.61 -1.98 5.80
CA GLY A 6 -6.79 -1.01 5.09
C GLY A 6 -5.36 -1.52 4.83
N ILE A 7 -4.74 -2.10 5.86
CA ILE A 7 -3.40 -2.71 5.76
C ILE A 7 -3.39 -3.85 4.73
N LYS A 8 -4.42 -4.72 4.72
CA LYS A 8 -4.53 -5.79 3.71
C LYS A 8 -4.61 -5.24 2.29
N LYS A 9 -5.45 -4.24 2.05
CA LYS A 9 -5.58 -3.60 0.73
C LYS A 9 -4.27 -2.98 0.25
N VAL A 10 -3.56 -2.27 1.13
CA VAL A 10 -2.25 -1.70 0.80
C VAL A 10 -1.23 -2.79 0.47
N ARG A 11 -1.20 -3.89 1.23
CA ARG A 11 -0.29 -5.02 0.96
C ARG A 11 -0.60 -5.71 -0.36
N GLU A 12 -1.87 -5.90 -0.70
CA GLU A 12 -2.27 -6.43 -2.00
C GLU A 12 -1.86 -5.48 -3.14
N ALA A 13 -2.04 -4.17 -2.97
CA ALA A 13 -1.61 -3.18 -3.94
C ALA A 13 -0.08 -3.15 -4.13
N LEU A 14 0.69 -3.26 -3.03
CA LEU A 14 2.15 -3.36 -3.07
C LEU A 14 2.61 -4.64 -3.78
N SER A 15 1.99 -5.78 -3.48
CA SER A 15 2.29 -7.08 -4.11
C SER A 15 2.01 -7.07 -5.61
N ASN A 16 0.90 -6.46 -6.02
CA ASN A 16 0.48 -6.38 -7.42
C ASN A 16 1.18 -5.26 -8.20
N GLY A 17 2.03 -4.45 -7.56
CA GLY A 17 2.69 -3.31 -8.18
C GLY A 17 1.74 -2.16 -8.55
N LYS A 18 0.57 -2.09 -7.92
CA LYS A 18 -0.45 -1.04 -8.12
C LYS A 18 -0.34 0.11 -7.12
N CYS A 19 0.66 0.07 -6.24
CA CYS A 19 1.03 1.19 -5.39
C CYS A 19 1.80 2.22 -6.23
N LEU A 20 1.26 3.43 -6.31
CA LEU A 20 1.78 4.54 -7.11
C LEU A 20 2.85 5.31 -6.34
N SER A 21 2.57 5.66 -5.08
CA SER A 21 3.51 6.36 -4.20
C SER A 21 3.34 5.94 -2.74
N VAL A 22 4.43 6.10 -2.00
CA VAL A 22 4.47 6.02 -0.54
C VAL A 22 5.20 7.25 -0.04
N ASP A 23 4.48 8.09 0.69
CA ASP A 23 4.97 9.38 1.18
C ASP A 23 5.04 9.33 2.70
N PHE A 24 6.24 9.46 3.25
CA PHE A 24 6.45 9.52 4.70
C PHE A 24 6.26 10.96 5.18
N TYR A 25 5.47 11.14 6.24
CA TYR A 25 5.30 12.46 6.83
C TYR A 25 6.62 12.92 7.48
N LYS A 26 6.98 14.19 7.28
CA LYS A 26 8.27 14.77 7.73
C LYS A 26 8.43 14.78 9.26
N ASP A 27 7.32 14.78 9.98
CA ASP A 27 7.24 14.71 11.44
C ASP A 27 7.45 13.28 11.98
N GLY A 28 7.52 12.28 11.11
CA GLY A 28 7.66 10.87 11.50
C GLY A 28 6.39 10.26 12.09
N SER A 29 5.23 10.93 11.99
CA SER A 29 3.97 10.44 12.55
C SER A 29 3.42 9.23 11.80
N GLY A 30 3.79 9.07 10.53
CA GLY A 30 3.32 7.96 9.71
C GLY A 30 3.68 8.06 8.24
N ALA A 31 2.89 7.38 7.42
CA ALA A 31 3.03 7.38 5.98
C ALA A 31 1.66 7.35 5.28
N SER A 32 1.58 7.98 4.12
CA SER A 32 0.46 7.84 3.20
C SER A 32 0.83 6.95 2.03
N PHE A 33 -0.08 6.05 1.69
CA PHE A 33 0.02 5.12 0.57
C PHE A 33 -1.02 5.52 -0.48
N HIS A 34 -0.55 5.79 -1.69
CA HIS A 34 -1.40 6.04 -2.84
C HIS A 34 -1.37 4.81 -3.74
N PHE A 35 -2.54 4.23 -4.00
CA PHE A 35 -2.66 3.05 -4.85
C PHE A 35 -4.00 2.99 -5.57
N ILE A 36 -4.02 2.22 -6.66
CA ILE A 36 -5.24 1.98 -7.43
C ILE A 36 -5.86 0.65 -6.98
N ASP A 37 -7.06 0.71 -6.39
CA ASP A 37 -7.87 -0.46 -6.10
C ASP A 37 -8.70 -0.79 -7.34
N PRO A 38 -8.46 -1.94 -8.01
CA PRO A 38 -9.21 -2.32 -9.22
C PRO A 38 -10.69 -2.64 -8.96
N HIS A 39 -11.06 -2.92 -7.71
CA HIS A 39 -12.42 -3.27 -7.30
C HIS A 39 -12.91 -2.31 -6.21
N GLY A 40 -12.62 -1.01 -6.38
CA GLY A 40 -13.01 0.03 -5.45
C GLY A 40 -14.52 0.24 -5.42
N ASP A 41 -14.97 1.44 -5.77
CA ASP A 41 -16.39 1.76 -5.68
C ASP A 41 -17.20 1.09 -6.79
N HIS A 42 -18.23 0.32 -6.41
CA HIS A 42 -19.10 -0.42 -7.32
C HIS A 42 -18.39 -1.29 -8.38
N GLY A 43 -17.16 -1.76 -8.11
CA GLY A 43 -16.37 -2.57 -9.03
C GLY A 43 -15.59 -1.79 -10.10
N LEU A 44 -15.46 -0.47 -9.94
CA LEU A 44 -14.63 0.39 -10.79
C LEU A 44 -13.25 0.62 -10.14
N PRO A 45 -12.20 0.84 -10.95
CA PRO A 45 -10.90 1.23 -10.43
C PRO A 45 -11.00 2.59 -9.73
N CYS A 46 -10.59 2.64 -8.47
CA CYS A 46 -10.52 3.88 -7.69
C CYS A 46 -9.09 4.18 -7.26
N ASP A 47 -8.74 5.45 -7.36
CA ASP A 47 -7.57 6.02 -6.69
C ASP A 47 -7.86 6.13 -5.20
N ILE A 48 -7.08 5.41 -4.40
CA ILE A 48 -7.18 5.40 -2.94
C ILE A 48 -5.92 6.00 -2.36
N LEU A 49 -6.12 6.97 -1.47
CA LEU A 49 -5.09 7.51 -0.61
C LEU A 49 -5.44 7.14 0.83
N MET A 50 -4.58 6.35 1.47
CA MET A 50 -4.73 5.99 2.88
C MET A 50 -3.50 6.38 3.68
N SER A 51 -3.77 6.99 4.84
CA SER A 51 -2.75 7.38 5.80
C SER A 51 -2.77 6.43 6.98
N PHE A 52 -1.59 5.97 7.37
CA PHE A 52 -1.40 5.07 8.51
C PHE A 52 -0.41 5.69 9.49
N SER A 53 -0.55 5.30 10.76
CA SER A 53 0.47 5.56 11.77
C SER A 53 1.79 4.87 11.41
N ILE A 54 2.90 5.31 11.98
CA ILE A 54 4.23 4.77 11.64
C ILE A 54 4.32 3.25 11.89
N GLU A 55 3.69 2.73 12.95
CA GLU A 55 3.70 1.31 13.29
C GLU A 55 2.97 0.47 12.23
N GLU A 56 1.80 0.94 11.81
CA GLU A 56 0.99 0.29 10.78
C GLU A 56 1.64 0.42 9.40
N ALA A 57 2.23 1.57 9.10
CA ALA A 57 3.01 1.77 7.89
C ALA A 57 4.15 0.76 7.82
N ILE A 58 4.92 0.58 8.90
CA ILE A 58 5.98 -0.45 8.97
C ILE A 58 5.41 -1.84 8.71
N GLN A 59 4.24 -2.20 9.25
CA GLN A 59 3.60 -3.48 8.97
C GLN A 59 3.25 -3.65 7.48
N CYS A 60 2.73 -2.59 6.83
CA CYS A 60 2.41 -2.60 5.41
C CYS A 60 3.63 -2.89 4.53
N ILE A 61 4.76 -2.21 4.78
CA ILE A 61 6.00 -2.38 4.00
C ILE A 61 6.85 -3.57 4.46
N SER A 62 6.64 -4.10 5.66
CA SER A 62 7.41 -5.25 6.16
C SER A 62 7.26 -6.47 5.25
N GLY A 63 8.40 -6.99 4.79
CA GLY A 63 8.47 -8.15 3.89
C GLY A 63 8.30 -7.83 2.40
N PHE A 64 8.00 -6.57 2.03
CA PHE A 64 7.92 -6.13 0.64
C PHE A 64 9.18 -5.37 0.24
N ARG A 65 9.68 -5.64 -0.97
CA ARG A 65 10.72 -4.82 -1.60
C ARG A 65 10.07 -3.92 -2.65
N PHE A 66 10.37 -2.62 -2.63
CA PHE A 66 9.87 -1.72 -3.68
C PHE A 66 10.31 -2.22 -5.06
N GLY A 67 9.35 -2.35 -5.97
CA GLY A 67 9.61 -2.86 -7.32
C GLY A 67 9.84 -4.37 -7.41
N GLN A 68 9.52 -5.16 -6.38
CA GLN A 68 9.66 -6.63 -6.40
C GLN A 68 8.93 -7.27 -7.59
N HIS A 69 7.79 -6.72 -8.02
CA HIS A 69 7.07 -7.14 -9.23
C HIS A 69 7.84 -6.91 -10.55
N LYS A 70 8.86 -6.04 -10.56
CA LYS A 70 9.75 -5.83 -11.72
C LYS A 70 10.89 -6.83 -11.79
N PHE A 71 11.27 -7.40 -10.65
CA PHE A 71 12.28 -8.43 -10.58
C PHE A 71 11.59 -9.79 -10.72
N LYS A 72 11.70 -10.42 -11.89
CA LYS A 72 11.31 -11.83 -12.05
C LYS A 72 12.10 -12.64 -11.01
N THR A 73 11.44 -13.10 -9.95
CA THR A 73 11.98 -14.17 -9.11
C THR A 73 12.06 -15.40 -10.00
N CYS A 74 13.25 -15.67 -10.54
CA CYS A 74 13.55 -16.94 -11.17
C CYS A 74 13.38 -18.03 -10.09
N PHE A 75 12.40 -18.91 -10.30
CA PHE A 75 12.29 -20.18 -9.58
C PHE A 75 13.26 -21.19 -10.20
#